data_AF-A0A6J4LC77-F1
#
_entry.id   AF-A0A6J4LC77-F1
#
_cell.length_a   1.000
_cell.length_b   1.000
_cell.length_c   1.000
_cell.angle_alpha   90.00
_cell.angle_beta   90.00
_cell.angle_gamma   90.00
#
_symmetry.space_group_name_H-M   'P 1'
#
loop_
_entity.id
_entity.type
_entity.pdbx_description
1 polymer ?
#
loop_
_entity_poly.entity_id
_entity_poly.type
_entity_poly.pdbx_seq_one_letter_code
_entity_poly.pdbx_strand_id
1 'polypeptide(L)'
;MSTTFDAQAVPAGQETAAGQPYAYLRTELVEPDWRRLPGWATVTEDEWRSAQWQRSHCVKSLRQLRQLMGDLLDERFYADLDRDQRERATMSMLVPPQMMNTMVPHGPADGGGQQSWTEAFYADPVRRYMIPVFSDRREDWPSHPLSSRDSLHEHDMWVAEGLTHRYPTKVLAELLPTCPQYCGHCTRMDLVGNSTPVVEKLKFELKPVDRLDSMIGYLRRTPSVRDVVVSGGDVANLPWARLEDFLQRVLEVDNIRDIRLATKALAGLPQHWLQPEVVEGVHRVATVARARGVSLAIHTHVNHANSVTPLVADATRAMFDAGVRDVRNQGVLLEGVNADSHSLLDLCFALLDGAQIMPYYFYMCDMIPASEHWRVSVADAQRLQHDMMGYLPGFATPRILCDVPFVGKRWVHQLADYDRDRGISYWTKNYRTSIESTDPEALARRYEYYDPIHTLPESGQQWWAEHALTHPTP
;
A
#
# COMPACT_ATOMS: atom_id res chain seq x y z
N MET A 1 29.08 -29.91 19.61
CA MET A 1 27.67 -30.21 19.91
C MET A 1 26.89 -28.93 19.65
N SER A 2 26.39 -28.80 18.43
CA SER A 2 25.64 -27.64 17.95
C SER A 2 24.17 -28.01 18.03
N THR A 3 23.46 -27.50 19.04
CA THR A 3 22.01 -27.62 19.13
C THR A 3 21.40 -26.52 18.27
N THR A 4 21.04 -26.88 17.04
CA THR A 4 20.04 -26.16 16.24
C THR A 4 18.74 -26.17 17.03
N PHE A 5 18.36 -25.03 17.59
CA PHE A 5 16.99 -24.82 18.06
C PHE A 5 16.14 -24.59 16.82
N ASP A 6 15.28 -25.56 16.50
CA ASP A 6 14.16 -25.35 15.58
C ASP A 6 13.31 -24.20 16.14
N ALA A 7 13.38 -23.06 15.47
CA ALA A 7 12.53 -21.91 15.75
C ALA A 7 11.12 -22.21 15.24
N GLN A 8 10.37 -23.01 16.00
CA GLN A 8 8.92 -23.09 15.81
C GLN A 8 8.33 -21.75 16.27
N ALA A 9 7.82 -20.96 15.32
CA ALA A 9 7.03 -19.79 15.61
C ALA A 9 5.89 -20.16 16.56
N VAL A 10 5.73 -19.39 17.64
CA VAL A 10 4.59 -19.55 18.54
C VAL A 10 3.32 -19.27 17.71
N PRO A 11 2.38 -20.23 17.60
CA PRO A 11 1.14 -20.00 16.87
C PRO A 11 0.40 -18.77 17.41
N ALA A 12 -0.23 -18.00 16.53
CA ALA A 12 -1.08 -16.89 16.92
C ALA A 12 -2.08 -17.36 17.99
N GLY A 13 -2.05 -16.73 19.18
CA GLY A 13 -2.95 -17.03 20.29
C GLY A 13 -2.39 -17.89 21.44
N GLN A 14 -1.11 -18.27 21.45
CA GLN A 14 -0.48 -18.81 22.65
C GLN A 14 0.16 -17.69 23.49
N GLU A 15 -0.36 -17.49 24.70
CA GLU A 15 0.25 -16.61 25.69
C GLU A 15 1.72 -16.99 25.91
N THR A 16 2.60 -15.99 25.92
CA THR A 16 4.00 -16.21 26.30
C THR A 16 4.07 -16.81 27.71
N ALA A 17 5.20 -17.41 28.07
CA ALA A 17 5.43 -17.92 29.43
C ALA A 17 5.22 -16.86 30.54
N ALA A 18 5.14 -15.57 30.18
CA ALA A 18 4.88 -14.44 31.07
C ALA A 18 3.44 -13.85 30.96
N GLY A 19 2.52 -14.48 30.23
CA GLY A 19 1.15 -13.98 30.03
C GLY A 19 1.04 -12.74 29.13
N GLN A 20 2.12 -12.37 28.42
CA GLN A 20 2.07 -11.30 27.43
C GLN A 20 1.40 -11.79 26.14
N PRO A 21 0.52 -10.98 25.51
CA PRO A 21 -0.12 -11.33 24.24
C PRO A 21 0.87 -11.59 23.11
N TYR A 22 1.92 -10.78 23.01
CA TYR A 22 2.95 -10.88 21.97
C TYR A 22 4.34 -11.17 22.55
N ALA A 23 5.08 -12.07 21.90
CA ALA A 23 6.51 -12.31 22.14
C ALA A 23 7.34 -11.82 20.96
N TYR A 24 8.20 -10.84 21.18
CA TYR A 24 9.21 -10.49 20.19
C TYR A 24 10.20 -11.64 20.01
N LEU A 25 10.34 -12.07 18.76
CA LEU A 25 11.38 -13.00 18.32
C LEU A 25 12.12 -12.35 17.15
N ARG A 26 13.44 -12.24 17.27
CA ARG A 26 14.25 -11.79 16.15
C ARG A 26 14.23 -12.85 15.06
N THR A 27 13.59 -12.54 13.95
CA THR A 27 13.53 -13.40 12.77
C THR A 27 14.46 -12.85 11.70
N GLU A 28 15.33 -13.70 11.15
CA GLU A 28 16.16 -13.29 10.01
C GLU A 28 15.29 -13.16 8.75
N LEU A 29 15.57 -12.15 7.93
CA LEU A 29 14.89 -12.01 6.66
C LEU A 29 15.29 -13.18 5.75
N VAL A 30 14.30 -13.75 5.06
CA VAL A 30 14.50 -14.87 4.13
C VAL A 30 14.15 -14.41 2.72
N GLU A 31 14.99 -14.74 1.75
CA GLU A 31 14.60 -14.72 0.35
C GLU A 31 14.13 -16.14 -0.01
N PRO A 32 12.82 -16.34 -0.27
CA PRO A 32 12.32 -17.67 -0.64
C PRO A 32 13.02 -18.17 -1.92
N ASP A 33 13.24 -19.48 -2.03
CA ASP A 33 13.79 -20.03 -3.27
C ASP A 33 12.74 -19.91 -4.38
N TRP A 34 12.98 -19.01 -5.34
CA TRP A 34 12.09 -18.79 -6.49
C TRP A 34 11.96 -20.01 -7.39
N ARG A 35 12.96 -20.91 -7.36
CA ARG A 35 12.98 -22.13 -8.19
C ARG A 35 12.00 -23.19 -7.67
N ARG A 36 11.40 -23.01 -6.49
CA ARG A 36 10.29 -23.85 -6.00
C ARG A 36 9.05 -23.75 -6.89
N LEU A 37 8.90 -22.64 -7.62
CA LEU A 37 7.80 -22.44 -8.55
C LEU A 37 8.19 -23.06 -9.91
N PRO A 38 7.43 -24.02 -10.45
CA PRO A 38 7.82 -24.81 -11.62
C PRO A 38 8.26 -23.98 -12.83
N GLY A 39 7.56 -22.88 -13.13
CA GLY A 39 7.89 -22.00 -14.25
C GLY A 39 9.18 -21.19 -14.08
N TRP A 40 9.77 -21.17 -12.89
CA TRP A 40 11.04 -20.50 -12.58
C TRP A 40 12.15 -21.45 -12.11
N ALA A 41 11.96 -22.77 -12.22
CA ALA A 41 12.92 -23.77 -11.74
C ALA A 41 14.34 -23.61 -12.32
N THR A 42 14.47 -23.05 -13.52
CA THR A 42 15.75 -22.83 -14.21
C THR A 42 16.26 -21.39 -14.17
N VAL A 43 15.55 -20.49 -13.48
CA VAL A 43 15.93 -19.07 -13.41
C VAL A 43 17.19 -18.91 -12.57
N THR A 44 18.20 -18.29 -13.15
CA THR A 44 19.49 -18.02 -12.51
C THR A 44 19.40 -16.85 -11.52
N GLU A 45 20.38 -16.75 -10.62
CA GLU A 45 20.46 -15.60 -9.71
C GLU A 45 20.67 -14.27 -10.46
N ASP A 46 21.44 -14.26 -11.55
CA ASP A 46 21.65 -13.06 -12.37
C ASP A 46 20.35 -12.58 -13.02
N GLU A 47 19.54 -13.51 -13.54
CA GLU A 47 18.20 -13.19 -14.03
C GLU A 47 17.30 -12.68 -12.90
N TRP A 48 17.30 -13.35 -11.74
CA TRP A 48 16.52 -12.92 -10.58
C TRP A 48 16.86 -11.50 -10.12
N ARG A 49 18.15 -11.15 -10.12
CA ARG A 49 18.67 -9.84 -9.74
C ARG A 49 18.48 -8.78 -10.83
N SER A 50 18.10 -9.15 -12.04
CA SER A 50 17.85 -8.21 -13.14
C SER A 50 16.46 -7.56 -13.01
N ALA A 51 16.44 -6.23 -12.84
CA ALA A 51 15.20 -5.46 -12.86
C ALA A 51 14.44 -5.59 -14.19
N GLN A 52 15.17 -5.75 -15.30
CA GLN A 52 14.55 -5.97 -16.61
C GLN A 52 13.87 -7.33 -16.68
N TRP A 53 14.52 -8.39 -16.19
CA TRP A 53 13.94 -9.73 -16.16
C TRP A 53 12.69 -9.76 -15.29
N GLN A 54 12.74 -9.15 -14.10
CA GLN A 54 11.59 -9.04 -13.20
C GLN A 54 10.39 -8.38 -13.90
N ARG A 55 10.62 -7.27 -14.64
CA ARG A 55 9.56 -6.58 -15.40
C ARG A 55 8.99 -7.41 -16.55
N SER A 56 9.84 -8.13 -17.29
CA SER A 56 9.38 -8.93 -18.44
C SER A 56 8.64 -10.20 -18.02
N HIS A 57 8.85 -10.68 -16.79
CA HIS A 57 8.26 -11.91 -16.25
C HIS A 57 7.16 -11.65 -15.21
N CYS A 58 6.63 -10.42 -15.12
CA CYS A 58 5.42 -10.18 -14.32
C CYS A 58 4.26 -11.09 -14.77
N VAL A 59 3.57 -11.65 -13.78
CA VAL A 59 2.35 -12.44 -13.99
C VAL A 59 1.18 -11.48 -14.17
N LYS A 60 0.58 -11.47 -15.36
CA LYS A 60 -0.51 -10.54 -15.74
C LYS A 60 -1.76 -11.21 -16.31
N SER A 61 -1.80 -12.54 -16.33
CA SER A 61 -2.93 -13.32 -16.83
C SER A 61 -3.00 -14.70 -16.18
N LEU A 62 -4.18 -15.32 -16.18
CA LEU A 62 -4.37 -16.69 -15.70
C LEU A 62 -3.45 -17.68 -16.43
N ARG A 63 -3.27 -17.51 -17.75
CA ARG A 63 -2.36 -18.36 -18.54
C ARG A 63 -0.93 -18.32 -18.01
N GLN A 64 -0.41 -17.13 -17.70
CA GLN A 64 0.94 -16.99 -17.15
C GLN A 64 1.03 -17.52 -15.72
N LEU A 65 -0.01 -17.32 -14.90
CA LEU A 65 -0.05 -17.89 -13.56
C LEU A 65 -0.02 -19.43 -13.63
N ARG A 66 -0.80 -20.04 -14.52
CA ARG A 66 -0.78 -21.49 -14.79
C ARG A 66 0.58 -21.99 -15.22
N GLN A 67 1.21 -21.28 -16.17
CA GLN A 67 2.54 -21.63 -16.63
C GLN A 67 3.58 -21.57 -15.50
N LEU A 68 3.44 -20.59 -14.60
CA LEU A 68 4.32 -20.46 -13.45
C LEU A 68 4.10 -21.56 -12.42
N MET A 69 2.85 -21.78 -12.02
CA MET A 69 2.49 -22.66 -10.92
C MET A 69 2.51 -24.14 -11.32
N GLY A 70 2.45 -24.47 -12.61
CA GLY A 70 2.34 -25.87 -13.06
C GLY A 70 1.14 -26.55 -12.41
N ASP A 71 1.38 -27.73 -11.82
CA ASP A 71 0.35 -28.54 -11.15
C ASP A 71 0.18 -28.20 -9.65
N LEU A 72 0.78 -27.11 -9.16
CA LEU A 72 0.70 -26.75 -7.75
C LEU A 72 -0.68 -26.23 -7.32
N LEU A 73 -1.45 -25.63 -8.24
CA LEU A 73 -2.78 -25.09 -7.93
C LEU A 73 -3.86 -25.87 -8.67
N ASP A 74 -4.93 -26.18 -7.96
CA ASP A 74 -6.11 -26.83 -8.51
C ASP A 74 -6.87 -25.89 -9.47
N GLU A 75 -7.59 -26.48 -10.44
CA GLU A 75 -8.47 -25.76 -11.38
C GLU A 75 -9.46 -24.81 -10.70
N ARG A 76 -9.95 -25.16 -9.50
CA ARG A 76 -10.90 -24.32 -8.75
C ARG A 76 -10.32 -22.94 -8.41
N PHE A 77 -9.02 -22.82 -8.13
CA PHE A 77 -8.40 -21.53 -7.82
C PHE A 77 -8.44 -20.61 -9.04
N TYR A 78 -8.12 -21.16 -10.21
CA TYR A 78 -8.14 -20.40 -11.45
C TYR A 78 -9.57 -20.01 -11.86
N ALA A 79 -10.56 -20.87 -11.64
CA ALA A 79 -11.96 -20.53 -11.89
C ALA A 79 -12.44 -19.39 -10.98
N ASP A 80 -12.02 -19.41 -9.71
CA ASP A 80 -12.32 -18.38 -8.71
C ASP A 80 -11.66 -17.03 -9.05
N LEU A 81 -10.38 -17.06 -9.46
CA LEU A 81 -9.67 -15.87 -9.96
C LEU A 81 -10.28 -15.32 -11.26
N ASP A 82 -10.66 -16.18 -12.20
CA ASP A 82 -11.32 -15.75 -13.44
C ASP A 82 -12.64 -15.03 -13.15
N ARG A 83 -13.44 -15.60 -12.22
CA ARG A 83 -14.68 -15.01 -11.77
C ARG A 83 -14.45 -13.63 -11.16
N ASP A 84 -13.43 -13.50 -10.30
CA ASP A 84 -13.07 -12.20 -9.71
C ASP A 84 -12.75 -11.15 -10.78
N GLN A 85 -11.88 -11.50 -11.73
CA GLN A 85 -11.43 -10.58 -12.77
C GLN A 85 -12.57 -10.11 -13.68
N ARG A 86 -13.57 -10.97 -13.92
CA ARG A 86 -14.76 -10.62 -14.70
C ARG A 86 -15.78 -9.81 -13.94
N GLU A 87 -15.96 -10.07 -12.65
CA GLU A 87 -17.17 -9.65 -11.91
C GLU A 87 -16.91 -8.62 -10.81
N ARG A 88 -15.67 -8.50 -10.30
CA ARG A 88 -15.39 -7.71 -9.09
C ARG A 88 -14.07 -6.93 -9.11
N ALA A 89 -13.07 -7.39 -9.85
CA ALA A 89 -11.73 -6.80 -9.81
C ALA A 89 -11.71 -5.36 -10.37
N THR A 90 -11.46 -4.39 -9.50
CA THR A 90 -11.25 -2.99 -9.90
C THR A 90 -9.85 -2.76 -10.50
N MET A 91 -8.90 -3.66 -10.27
CA MET A 91 -7.52 -3.58 -10.74
C MET A 91 -7.17 -4.78 -11.62
N SER A 92 -6.49 -4.55 -12.75
CA SER A 92 -5.95 -5.64 -13.56
C SER A 92 -4.82 -6.37 -12.82
N MET A 93 -4.65 -7.68 -13.03
CA MET A 93 -3.54 -8.43 -12.43
C MET A 93 -2.19 -8.02 -13.03
N LEU A 94 -1.24 -7.66 -12.17
CA LEU A 94 0.16 -7.45 -12.51
C LEU A 94 1.01 -7.70 -11.27
N VAL A 95 1.71 -8.82 -11.22
CA VAL A 95 2.49 -9.24 -10.05
C VAL A 95 3.94 -9.52 -10.49
N PRO A 96 4.93 -8.73 -10.01
CA PRO A 96 6.34 -9.01 -10.26
C PRO A 96 6.78 -10.35 -9.68
N PRO A 97 7.80 -11.00 -10.27
CA PRO A 97 8.35 -12.23 -9.71
C PRO A 97 8.75 -12.08 -8.24
N GLN A 98 9.37 -10.96 -7.84
CA GLN A 98 9.69 -10.70 -6.44
C GLN A 98 8.46 -10.84 -5.52
N MET A 99 7.33 -10.25 -5.86
CA MET A 99 6.12 -10.33 -5.02
C MET A 99 5.53 -11.73 -5.01
N MET A 100 5.47 -12.38 -6.17
CA MET A 100 5.00 -13.76 -6.28
C MET A 100 5.86 -14.72 -5.45
N ASN A 101 7.18 -14.48 -5.38
CA ASN A 101 8.11 -15.27 -4.58
C ASN A 101 7.82 -15.22 -3.08
N THR A 102 7.16 -14.15 -2.61
CA THR A 102 6.83 -13.98 -1.19
C THR A 102 5.51 -14.64 -0.78
N MET A 103 4.77 -15.22 -1.74
CA MET A 103 3.56 -16.01 -1.49
C MET A 103 3.94 -17.46 -1.20
N VAL A 104 3.42 -18.02 -0.11
CA VAL A 104 3.72 -19.38 0.37
C VAL A 104 5.24 -19.62 0.39
N PRO A 105 6.00 -18.82 1.17
CA PRO A 105 7.45 -18.72 1.05
C PRO A 105 8.19 -20.03 1.38
N HIS A 106 7.60 -20.90 2.19
CA HIS A 106 8.20 -22.18 2.61
C HIS A 106 7.58 -23.41 1.92
N GLY A 107 6.64 -23.22 0.99
CA GLY A 107 5.76 -24.30 0.55
C GLY A 107 4.78 -24.75 1.65
N PRO A 108 3.86 -25.69 1.35
CA PRO A 108 3.09 -26.37 2.38
C PRO A 108 4.02 -27.25 3.23
N ALA A 109 3.69 -27.45 4.50
CA ALA A 109 4.50 -28.29 5.38
C ALA A 109 4.51 -29.75 4.89
N ASP A 110 5.65 -30.21 4.39
CA ASP A 110 5.84 -31.59 3.96
C ASP A 110 5.72 -32.55 5.15
N GLY A 111 4.84 -33.54 5.06
CA GLY A 111 4.98 -34.80 5.83
C GLY A 111 4.22 -34.95 7.14
N GLY A 112 3.05 -34.32 7.32
CA GLY A 112 2.17 -34.65 8.46
C GLY A 112 0.92 -33.80 8.65
N GLY A 113 0.80 -32.66 7.95
CA GLY A 113 -0.36 -31.77 7.97
C GLY A 113 -1.06 -31.73 6.60
N GLN A 114 -2.39 -31.69 6.62
CA GLN A 114 -3.32 -31.92 5.51
C GLN A 114 -3.46 -30.77 4.48
N GLN A 115 -2.58 -29.76 4.44
CA GLN A 115 -2.80 -28.57 3.61
C GLN A 115 -2.13 -28.68 2.23
N SER A 116 -2.93 -28.66 1.16
CA SER A 116 -2.42 -28.61 -0.21
C SER A 116 -1.84 -27.23 -0.55
N TRP A 117 -1.03 -27.15 -1.60
CA TRP A 117 -0.56 -25.87 -2.15
C TRP A 117 -1.70 -24.89 -2.43
N THR A 118 -2.82 -25.37 -2.99
CA THR A 118 -4.01 -24.55 -3.23
C THR A 118 -4.54 -23.92 -1.94
N GLU A 119 -4.69 -24.71 -0.88
CA GLU A 119 -5.18 -24.20 0.42
C GLU A 119 -4.18 -23.23 1.07
N ALA A 120 -2.87 -23.50 0.97
CA ALA A 120 -1.84 -22.58 1.45
C ALA A 120 -1.86 -21.26 0.66
N PHE A 121 -2.10 -21.30 -0.65
CA PHE A 121 -2.16 -20.13 -1.50
C PHE A 121 -3.43 -19.29 -1.25
N TYR A 122 -4.57 -19.94 -1.00
CA TYR A 122 -5.79 -19.26 -0.52
C TYR A 122 -5.54 -18.54 0.81
N ALA A 123 -4.85 -19.18 1.76
CA ALA A 123 -4.55 -18.61 3.07
C ALA A 123 -3.45 -17.54 3.04
N ASP A 124 -2.64 -17.45 1.97
CA ASP A 124 -1.48 -16.57 1.95
C ASP A 124 -1.88 -15.08 1.98
N PRO A 125 -1.36 -14.29 2.94
CA PRO A 125 -1.74 -12.90 3.13
C PRO A 125 -1.21 -11.97 2.03
N VAL A 126 -0.08 -12.30 1.38
CA VAL A 126 0.46 -11.47 0.27
C VAL A 126 -0.37 -11.67 -0.99
N ARG A 127 -0.68 -12.92 -1.31
CA ARG A 127 -1.61 -13.32 -2.36
C ARG A 127 -2.95 -12.62 -2.17
N ARG A 128 -3.40 -12.49 -0.92
CA ARG A 128 -4.66 -11.85 -0.55
C ARG A 128 -4.87 -10.43 -1.04
N TYR A 129 -3.83 -9.61 -1.09
CA TYR A 129 -3.94 -8.25 -1.60
C TYR A 129 -3.31 -8.03 -2.99
N MET A 130 -2.55 -9.00 -3.51
CA MET A 130 -1.93 -8.93 -4.84
C MET A 130 -2.68 -9.71 -5.92
N ILE A 131 -3.34 -10.81 -5.56
CA ILE A 131 -4.15 -11.70 -6.41
C ILE A 131 -5.45 -12.03 -5.66
N PRO A 132 -6.36 -11.05 -5.48
CA PRO A 132 -7.67 -11.34 -4.92
C PRO A 132 -8.43 -12.32 -5.81
N VAL A 133 -9.20 -13.21 -5.19
CA VAL A 133 -10.12 -14.14 -5.86
C VAL A 133 -11.55 -13.88 -5.39
N PHE A 134 -12.54 -14.40 -6.10
CA PHE A 134 -13.93 -14.02 -5.85
C PHE A 134 -14.35 -14.43 -4.43
N SER A 135 -13.90 -15.60 -3.97
CA SER A 135 -14.15 -16.10 -2.61
C SER A 135 -13.48 -15.31 -1.48
N ASP A 136 -12.50 -14.43 -1.76
CA ASP A 136 -12.02 -13.49 -0.74
C ASP A 136 -13.07 -12.42 -0.41
N ARG A 137 -13.95 -12.12 -1.36
CA ARG A 137 -14.86 -10.99 -1.28
C ARG A 137 -16.18 -11.36 -0.62
N ARG A 138 -16.77 -10.36 0.02
CA ARG A 138 -18.13 -10.45 0.54
C ARG A 138 -19.15 -10.45 -0.61
N GLU A 139 -20.14 -11.33 -0.52
CA GLU A 139 -21.24 -11.39 -1.50
C GLU A 139 -22.42 -10.47 -1.13
N ASP A 140 -22.65 -10.25 0.16
CA ASP A 140 -23.73 -9.43 0.70
C ASP A 140 -23.47 -7.93 0.50
N TRP A 141 -22.28 -7.47 0.89
CA TRP A 141 -21.82 -6.10 0.76
C TRP A 141 -20.39 -6.08 0.21
N PRO A 142 -20.19 -6.29 -1.10
CA PRO A 142 -18.86 -6.16 -1.71
C PRO A 142 -18.32 -4.73 -1.64
N SER A 143 -19.23 -3.74 -1.56
CA SER A 143 -18.94 -2.31 -1.48
C SER A 143 -19.86 -1.66 -0.45
N HIS A 144 -19.36 -0.71 0.32
CA HIS A 144 -20.23 0.17 1.11
C HIS A 144 -21.16 0.98 0.17
N PRO A 145 -22.42 1.24 0.54
CA PRO A 145 -23.34 2.07 -0.25
C PRO A 145 -22.81 3.47 -0.59
N LEU A 146 -21.88 3.97 0.23
CA LEU A 146 -21.26 5.29 0.10
C LEU A 146 -19.81 5.22 -0.41
N SER A 147 -19.38 4.06 -0.92
CA SER A 147 -18.06 3.92 -1.56
C SER A 147 -18.02 4.68 -2.89
N SER A 148 -16.84 5.17 -3.26
CA SER A 148 -16.61 5.93 -4.49
C SER A 148 -15.27 5.57 -5.10
N ARG A 149 -15.16 5.69 -6.43
CA ARG A 149 -13.92 5.45 -7.18
C ARG A 149 -12.83 6.47 -6.82
N ASP A 150 -13.21 7.72 -6.61
CA ASP A 150 -12.37 8.76 -6.01
C ASP A 150 -12.85 9.03 -4.57
N SER A 151 -12.60 8.06 -3.69
CA SER A 151 -13.06 8.11 -2.29
C SER A 151 -12.46 9.26 -1.48
N LEU A 152 -11.36 9.86 -1.94
CA LEU A 152 -10.65 10.94 -1.24
C LEU A 152 -10.80 12.31 -1.93
N HIS A 153 -11.53 12.39 -3.04
CA HIS A 153 -11.69 13.58 -3.86
C HIS A 153 -10.33 14.16 -4.32
N GLU A 154 -9.40 13.29 -4.71
CA GLU A 154 -8.07 13.71 -5.17
C GLU A 154 -8.15 14.44 -6.51
N HIS A 155 -9.05 14.01 -7.40
CA HIS A 155 -9.27 14.63 -8.71
C HIS A 155 -9.87 16.03 -8.55
N ASP A 156 -10.90 16.17 -7.72
CA ASP A 156 -11.56 17.46 -7.46
C ASP A 156 -10.57 18.52 -6.93
N MET A 157 -9.49 18.08 -6.28
CA MET A 157 -8.46 18.93 -5.69
C MET A 157 -7.22 19.11 -6.59
N TRP A 158 -7.29 18.72 -7.86
CA TRP A 158 -6.24 18.99 -8.84
C TRP A 158 -6.14 20.48 -9.17
N VAL A 159 -4.98 21.07 -8.89
CA VAL A 159 -4.63 22.45 -9.26
C VAL A 159 -3.86 22.52 -10.59
N ALA A 160 -3.36 21.37 -11.03
CA ALA A 160 -2.91 21.02 -12.37
C ALA A 160 -3.19 19.52 -12.54
N GLU A 161 -3.30 19.01 -13.77
CA GLU A 161 -3.63 17.60 -13.99
C GLU A 161 -2.60 16.65 -13.34
N GLY A 162 -3.05 15.86 -12.35
CA GLY A 162 -2.21 15.00 -11.51
C GLY A 162 -1.41 15.73 -10.43
N LEU A 163 -1.76 16.98 -10.07
CA LEU A 163 -1.18 17.70 -8.93
C LEU A 163 -2.29 18.05 -7.94
N THR A 164 -2.45 17.23 -6.91
CA THR A 164 -3.44 17.42 -5.86
C THR A 164 -2.90 18.36 -4.78
N HIS A 165 -3.63 19.45 -4.48
CA HIS A 165 -3.30 20.37 -3.38
C HIS A 165 -4.40 20.38 -2.31
N ARG A 166 -4.42 19.33 -1.49
CA ARG A 166 -5.41 19.13 -0.42
C ARG A 166 -5.07 19.85 0.88
N TYR A 167 -3.79 19.95 1.23
CA TYR A 167 -3.33 20.47 2.52
C TYR A 167 -2.59 21.81 2.32
N PRO A 168 -2.62 22.74 3.29
CA PRO A 168 -2.10 24.10 3.10
C PRO A 168 -0.65 24.24 2.61
N THR A 169 0.19 23.26 2.93
CA THR A 169 1.65 23.35 2.76
C THR A 169 2.25 22.22 1.91
N LYS A 170 1.43 21.33 1.36
CA LYS A 170 1.92 20.15 0.66
C LYS A 170 1.03 19.68 -0.47
N VAL A 171 1.68 19.15 -1.50
CA VAL A 171 1.03 18.64 -2.71
C VAL A 171 1.45 17.19 -2.99
N LEU A 172 0.62 16.50 -3.77
CA LEU A 172 0.90 15.20 -4.36
C LEU A 172 1.01 15.36 -5.88
N ALA A 173 2.16 15.02 -6.43
CA ALA A 173 2.45 15.04 -7.87
C ALA A 173 2.44 13.61 -8.43
N GLU A 174 1.41 13.28 -9.21
CA GLU A 174 1.20 11.99 -9.85
C GLU A 174 1.80 11.98 -11.26
N LEU A 175 3.03 11.49 -11.40
CA LEU A 175 3.80 11.65 -12.64
C LEU A 175 3.38 10.68 -13.77
N LEU A 176 2.70 9.58 -13.43
CA LEU A 176 2.27 8.53 -14.36
C LEU A 176 1.13 7.68 -13.75
N PRO A 177 0.21 7.11 -14.55
CA PRO A 177 -0.92 6.33 -14.04
C PRO A 177 -0.62 4.81 -14.02
N THR A 178 0.64 4.40 -13.91
CA THR A 178 1.03 2.98 -13.99
C THR A 178 2.02 2.59 -12.90
N CYS A 179 1.98 1.32 -12.53
CA CYS A 179 2.85 0.71 -11.52
C CYS A 179 3.56 -0.50 -12.14
N PRO A 180 4.69 -0.97 -11.56
CA PRO A 180 5.25 -2.26 -11.93
C PRO A 180 4.44 -3.44 -11.36
N GLN A 181 3.45 -3.15 -10.50
CA GLN A 181 2.57 -4.10 -9.84
C GLN A 181 1.23 -3.45 -9.50
N TYR A 182 0.13 -4.20 -9.51
CA TYR A 182 -1.17 -3.67 -9.09
C TYR A 182 -1.66 -4.35 -7.81
N CYS A 183 -1.92 -3.53 -6.78
CA CYS A 183 -2.53 -3.98 -5.53
C CYS A 183 -4.05 -3.99 -5.69
N GLY A 184 -4.73 -5.01 -5.18
CA GLY A 184 -6.19 -5.10 -5.20
C GLY A 184 -6.87 -3.98 -4.41
N HIS A 185 -6.21 -3.45 -3.38
CA HIS A 185 -6.69 -2.36 -2.53
C HIS A 185 -6.20 -0.96 -2.98
N CYS A 186 -5.93 -0.75 -4.27
CA CYS A 186 -5.40 0.52 -4.75
C CYS A 186 -6.41 1.66 -4.58
N THR A 187 -6.16 2.62 -3.68
CA THR A 187 -7.00 3.82 -3.51
C THR A 187 -7.21 4.58 -4.81
N ARG A 188 -6.16 4.65 -5.65
CA ARG A 188 -6.20 5.33 -6.95
C ARG A 188 -6.66 4.43 -8.08
N MET A 189 -7.48 3.42 -7.77
CA MET A 189 -8.02 2.50 -8.77
C MET A 189 -8.78 3.24 -9.88
N ASP A 190 -9.22 4.48 -9.70
CA ASP A 190 -9.91 5.20 -10.78
C ASP A 190 -8.99 5.60 -11.94
N LEU A 191 -7.72 5.90 -11.63
CA LEU A 191 -6.73 6.40 -12.58
C LEU A 191 -5.64 5.37 -12.90
N VAL A 192 -5.23 4.58 -11.92
CA VAL A 192 -4.06 3.71 -12.03
C VAL A 192 -4.40 2.38 -12.71
N GLY A 193 -3.58 2.03 -13.70
CA GLY A 193 -3.59 0.74 -14.37
C GLY A 193 -4.42 0.68 -15.65
N ASN A 194 -4.66 -0.53 -16.13
CA ASN A 194 -5.51 -0.76 -17.28
C ASN A 194 -6.98 -0.87 -16.85
N SER A 195 -7.91 -0.52 -17.75
CA SER A 195 -9.33 -0.82 -17.58
C SER A 195 -9.56 -2.30 -17.35
N THR A 196 -10.46 -2.60 -16.43
CA THR A 196 -10.96 -3.96 -16.17
C THR A 196 -12.37 -4.10 -16.75
N PRO A 197 -12.96 -5.30 -16.80
CA PRO A 197 -14.35 -5.48 -17.24
C PRO A 197 -15.38 -4.67 -16.45
N VAL A 198 -15.06 -4.28 -15.21
CA VAL A 198 -15.97 -3.56 -14.30
C VAL A 198 -15.62 -2.09 -14.11
N VAL A 199 -14.40 -1.66 -14.46
CA VAL A 199 -13.94 -0.27 -14.28
C VAL A 199 -13.18 0.19 -15.51
N GLU A 200 -13.70 1.22 -16.17
CA GLU A 200 -12.95 1.99 -17.18
C GLU A 200 -12.09 3.07 -16.51
N LYS A 201 -10.76 2.98 -16.62
CA LYS A 201 -9.84 3.91 -15.96
C LYS A 201 -9.82 5.28 -16.62
N LEU A 202 -9.71 6.32 -15.81
CA LEU A 202 -9.36 7.67 -16.25
C LEU A 202 -7.95 7.69 -16.84
N LYS A 203 -7.66 8.73 -17.63
CA LYS A 203 -6.36 8.97 -18.24
C LYS A 203 -6.01 10.44 -18.12
N PHE A 204 -4.72 10.73 -18.06
CA PHE A 204 -4.23 12.09 -18.26
C PHE A 204 -4.51 12.52 -19.69
N GLU A 205 -5.11 13.69 -19.85
CA GLU A 205 -5.47 14.29 -21.13
C GLU A 205 -4.30 15.11 -21.71
N LEU A 206 -3.51 15.77 -20.86
CA LEU A 206 -2.38 16.58 -21.29
C LEU A 206 -1.18 15.71 -21.68
N LYS A 207 -0.37 16.23 -22.61
CA LYS A 207 0.92 15.62 -22.90
C LYS A 207 1.79 15.66 -21.65
N PRO A 208 2.64 14.63 -21.41
CA PRO A 208 3.45 14.57 -20.20
C PRO A 208 4.28 15.83 -19.94
N VAL A 209 4.91 16.41 -20.96
CA VAL A 209 5.74 17.63 -20.81
C VAL A 209 4.90 18.82 -20.35
N ASP A 210 3.79 19.10 -21.03
CA ASP A 210 2.88 20.21 -20.70
C ASP A 210 2.32 20.08 -19.28
N ARG A 211 2.01 18.84 -18.89
CA ARG A 211 1.50 18.51 -17.56
C ARG A 211 2.54 18.79 -16.47
N LEU A 212 3.75 18.26 -16.62
CA LEU A 212 4.85 18.48 -15.66
C LEU A 212 5.24 19.96 -15.59
N ASP A 213 5.23 20.67 -16.72
CA ASP A 213 5.47 22.12 -16.77
C ASP A 213 4.40 22.90 -16.01
N SER A 214 3.13 22.50 -16.14
CA SER A 214 2.02 23.06 -15.36
C SER A 214 2.22 22.84 -13.85
N MET A 215 2.65 21.64 -13.43
CA MET A 215 2.94 21.34 -12.02
C MET A 215 4.05 22.24 -11.47
N ILE A 216 5.18 22.35 -12.17
CA ILE A 216 6.31 23.19 -11.75
C ILE A 216 5.90 24.68 -11.77
N GLY A 217 5.11 25.11 -12.75
CA GLY A 217 4.54 26.45 -12.82
C GLY A 217 3.67 26.78 -11.61
N TYR A 218 2.85 25.82 -11.15
CA TYR A 218 2.06 25.97 -9.93
C TYR A 218 2.94 26.11 -8.69
N LEU A 219 3.94 25.24 -8.52
CA LEU A 219 4.86 25.27 -7.38
C LEU A 219 5.60 26.61 -7.27
N ARG A 220 6.12 27.13 -8.39
CA ARG A 220 6.83 28.42 -8.43
C ARG A 220 5.95 29.62 -8.04
N ARG A 221 4.64 29.55 -8.29
CA ARG A 221 3.69 30.63 -7.95
C ARG A 221 3.01 30.45 -6.58
N THR A 222 3.30 29.36 -5.86
CA THR A 222 2.59 29.00 -4.62
C THR A 222 3.59 28.87 -3.46
N PRO A 223 4.03 30.00 -2.85
CA PRO A 223 5.09 29.99 -1.83
C PRO A 223 4.70 29.29 -0.52
N SER A 224 3.41 28.99 -0.31
CA SER A 224 2.96 28.24 0.87
C SER A 224 3.30 26.75 0.82
N VAL A 225 3.50 26.18 -0.39
CA VAL A 225 3.83 24.76 -0.57
C VAL A 225 5.29 24.55 -0.19
N ARG A 226 5.60 23.66 0.74
CA ARG A 226 6.98 23.32 1.12
C ARG A 226 7.32 21.85 1.01
N ASP A 227 6.33 20.99 0.83
CA ASP A 227 6.46 19.53 0.82
C ASP A 227 5.79 18.95 -0.43
N VAL A 228 6.56 18.22 -1.24
CA VAL A 228 6.10 17.59 -2.48
C VAL A 228 6.21 16.07 -2.33
N VAL A 229 5.07 15.38 -2.36
CA VAL A 229 5.06 13.93 -2.59
C VAL A 229 5.14 13.70 -4.09
N VAL A 230 6.20 13.04 -4.53
CA VAL A 230 6.35 12.62 -5.91
C VAL A 230 5.91 11.17 -6.00
N SER A 231 4.87 10.93 -6.79
CA SER A 231 4.16 9.67 -6.89
C SER A 231 3.69 9.47 -8.34
N GLY A 232 2.57 8.79 -8.48
CA GLY A 232 1.91 8.33 -9.70
C GLY A 232 1.17 7.06 -9.31
N GLY A 233 1.17 6.08 -10.20
CA GLY A 233 1.07 4.69 -9.77
C GLY A 233 2.27 4.33 -8.89
N ASP A 234 3.47 4.32 -9.46
CA ASP A 234 4.73 4.11 -8.73
C ASP A 234 5.89 4.81 -9.44
N VAL A 235 6.70 5.59 -8.74
CA VAL A 235 7.82 6.34 -9.35
C VAL A 235 8.87 5.44 -9.99
N ALA A 236 9.02 4.20 -9.54
CA ALA A 236 9.93 3.23 -10.15
C ALA A 236 9.46 2.77 -11.54
N ASN A 237 8.20 3.04 -11.92
CA ASN A 237 7.74 2.75 -13.27
C ASN A 237 8.03 3.88 -14.28
N LEU A 238 8.61 4.99 -13.80
CA LEU A 238 9.07 6.08 -14.64
C LEU A 238 10.56 5.86 -15.00
N PRO A 239 10.98 6.05 -16.26
CA PRO A 239 12.39 6.02 -16.60
C PRO A 239 13.16 7.03 -15.74
N TRP A 240 14.26 6.59 -15.12
CA TRP A 240 14.97 7.37 -14.10
C TRP A 240 15.32 8.79 -14.55
N ALA A 241 15.83 8.97 -15.77
CA ALA A 241 16.19 10.29 -16.30
C ALA A 241 15.02 11.30 -16.29
N ARG A 242 13.77 10.84 -16.45
CA ARG A 242 12.58 11.70 -16.38
C ARG A 242 12.21 12.03 -14.93
N LEU A 243 12.37 11.07 -14.01
CA LEU A 243 12.15 11.31 -12.60
C LEU A 243 13.19 12.31 -12.07
N GLU A 244 14.46 12.12 -12.43
CA GLU A 244 15.56 13.02 -12.06
C GLU A 244 15.32 14.44 -12.58
N ASP A 245 14.96 14.62 -13.86
CA ASP A 245 14.63 15.94 -14.43
C ASP A 245 13.55 16.65 -13.61
N PHE A 246 12.44 15.96 -13.31
CA PHE A 246 11.37 16.54 -12.50
C PHE A 246 11.85 16.91 -11.08
N LEU A 247 12.61 16.03 -10.42
CA LEU A 247 13.14 16.27 -9.07
C LEU A 247 14.10 17.46 -9.03
N GLN A 248 14.99 17.60 -10.02
CA GLN A 248 15.88 18.75 -10.13
C GLN A 248 15.09 20.06 -10.27
N ARG A 249 14.05 20.07 -11.11
CA ARG A 249 13.15 21.22 -11.29
C ARG A 249 12.36 21.56 -10.03
N VAL A 250 11.95 20.57 -9.23
CA VAL A 250 11.32 20.80 -7.91
C VAL A 250 12.34 21.41 -6.93
N LEU A 251 13.58 20.92 -6.93
CA LEU A 251 14.66 21.44 -6.08
C LEU A 251 15.04 22.89 -6.40
N GLU A 252 14.78 23.37 -7.61
CA GLU A 252 14.93 24.78 -7.99
C GLU A 252 13.91 25.71 -7.32
N VAL A 253 12.80 25.19 -6.78
CA VAL A 253 11.75 26.02 -6.15
C VAL A 253 12.14 26.37 -4.71
N ASP A 254 12.37 27.67 -4.46
CA ASP A 254 13.03 28.20 -3.24
C ASP A 254 12.40 27.78 -1.91
N ASN A 255 11.07 27.66 -1.86
CA ASN A 255 10.31 27.36 -0.64
C ASN A 255 10.16 25.86 -0.34
N ILE A 256 10.63 24.97 -1.23
CA ILE A 256 10.58 23.53 -0.99
C ILE A 256 11.60 23.12 0.07
N ARG A 257 11.16 22.29 1.01
CA ARG A 257 11.94 21.77 2.15
C ARG A 257 11.90 20.27 2.26
N ASP A 258 10.90 19.62 1.66
CA ASP A 258 10.69 18.19 1.77
C ASP A 258 10.26 17.61 0.40
N ILE A 259 10.92 16.54 -0.04
CA ILE A 259 10.55 15.76 -1.22
C ILE A 259 10.44 14.29 -0.79
N ARG A 260 9.31 13.66 -1.13
CA ARG A 260 9.01 12.28 -0.74
C ARG A 260 8.69 11.45 -1.96
N LEU A 261 9.52 10.45 -2.27
CA LEU A 261 9.30 9.51 -3.36
C LEU A 261 8.38 8.39 -2.87
N ALA A 262 7.18 8.26 -3.43
CA ALA A 262 6.25 7.20 -3.10
C ALA A 262 6.39 6.01 -4.06
N THR A 263 6.78 4.85 -3.54
CA THR A 263 7.06 3.65 -4.34
C THR A 263 6.82 2.36 -3.57
N LYS A 264 5.93 1.48 -4.06
CA LYS A 264 5.85 0.10 -3.58
C LYS A 264 6.99 -0.76 -4.15
N ALA A 265 7.55 -0.36 -5.29
CA ALA A 265 8.62 -1.07 -5.96
C ALA A 265 9.89 -1.23 -5.13
N LEU A 266 10.11 -0.45 -4.06
CA LEU A 266 11.20 -0.75 -3.12
C LEU A 266 11.05 -2.16 -2.52
N ALA A 267 9.83 -2.59 -2.26
CA ALA A 267 9.53 -3.95 -1.80
C ALA A 267 9.21 -4.92 -2.94
N GLY A 268 8.44 -4.48 -3.95
CA GLY A 268 7.96 -5.38 -5.01
C GLY A 268 8.85 -5.47 -6.25
N LEU A 269 9.90 -4.65 -6.36
CA LEU A 269 10.90 -4.67 -7.43
C LEU A 269 12.23 -4.05 -6.90
N PRO A 270 12.81 -4.55 -5.80
CA PRO A 270 14.02 -3.99 -5.18
C PRO A 270 15.19 -3.90 -6.15
N GLN A 271 15.27 -4.81 -7.13
CA GLN A 271 16.26 -4.82 -8.21
C GLN A 271 16.34 -3.47 -8.93
N HIS A 272 15.21 -2.76 -9.10
CA HIS A 272 15.20 -1.44 -9.75
C HIS A 272 16.08 -0.43 -9.01
N TRP A 273 16.02 -0.44 -7.68
CA TRP A 273 16.74 0.47 -6.79
C TRP A 273 18.21 0.08 -6.59
N LEU A 274 18.60 -1.11 -7.05
CA LEU A 274 19.98 -1.60 -7.05
C LEU A 274 20.70 -1.38 -8.39
N GLN A 275 20.00 -0.90 -9.42
CA GLN A 275 20.63 -0.62 -10.71
C GLN A 275 21.61 0.56 -10.58
N PRO A 276 22.83 0.46 -11.15
CA PRO A 276 23.84 1.52 -11.04
C PRO A 276 23.33 2.89 -11.49
N GLU A 277 22.59 2.98 -12.60
CA GLU A 277 22.09 4.27 -13.10
C GLU A 277 21.06 4.92 -12.17
N VAL A 278 20.30 4.11 -11.43
CA VAL A 278 19.30 4.59 -10.45
C VAL A 278 20.02 5.05 -9.18
N VAL A 279 20.95 4.25 -8.65
CA VAL A 279 21.72 4.60 -7.44
C VAL A 279 22.50 5.90 -7.64
N GLU A 280 23.24 6.00 -8.76
CA GLU A 280 24.00 7.21 -9.10
C GLU A 280 23.10 8.43 -9.30
N GLY A 281 21.92 8.21 -9.87
CA GLY A 281 20.91 9.24 -10.02
C GLY A 281 20.35 9.76 -8.71
N VAL A 282 19.95 8.85 -7.82
CA VAL A 282 19.48 9.18 -6.47
C VAL A 282 20.57 9.97 -5.74
N HIS A 283 21.83 9.56 -5.87
CA HIS A 283 22.97 10.25 -5.28
C HIS A 283 23.12 11.70 -5.78
N ARG A 284 22.96 11.96 -7.08
CA ARG A 284 22.96 13.32 -7.63
C ARG A 284 21.82 14.16 -7.06
N VAL A 285 20.60 13.64 -7.04
CA VAL A 285 19.43 14.36 -6.49
C VAL A 285 19.61 14.63 -5.00
N ALA A 286 20.05 13.63 -4.23
CA ALA A 286 20.27 13.75 -2.79
C ALA A 286 21.37 14.77 -2.45
N THR A 287 22.42 14.85 -3.26
CA THR A 287 23.49 15.85 -3.12
C THR A 287 22.95 17.27 -3.28
N VAL A 288 22.15 17.51 -4.33
CA VAL A 288 21.51 18.83 -4.55
C VAL A 288 20.51 19.15 -3.44
N ALA A 289 19.68 18.17 -3.04
CA ALA A 289 18.72 18.32 -1.96
C ALA A 289 19.42 18.74 -0.66
N ARG A 290 20.50 18.05 -0.27
CA ARG A 290 21.30 18.37 0.92
C ARG A 290 21.91 19.77 0.84
N ALA A 291 22.48 20.15 -0.30
CA ALA A 291 23.06 21.48 -0.49
C ALA A 291 22.02 22.60 -0.35
N ARG A 292 20.76 22.33 -0.70
CA ARG A 292 19.62 23.26 -0.56
C ARG A 292 18.88 23.14 0.77
N GLY A 293 19.29 22.24 1.67
CA GLY A 293 18.60 21.98 2.93
C GLY A 293 17.22 21.32 2.76
N VAL A 294 17.02 20.58 1.67
CA VAL A 294 15.80 19.82 1.37
C VAL A 294 15.97 18.38 1.85
N SER A 295 14.97 17.87 2.57
CA SER A 295 14.93 16.47 2.99
C SER A 295 14.37 15.60 1.86
N LEU A 296 15.17 14.67 1.36
CA LEU A 296 14.72 13.63 0.42
C LEU A 296 14.44 12.33 1.18
N ALA A 297 13.22 11.80 1.07
CA ALA A 297 12.83 10.54 1.69
C ALA A 297 12.12 9.61 0.70
N ILE A 298 12.15 8.31 0.98
CA ILE A 298 11.35 7.30 0.27
C ILE A 298 10.22 6.83 1.19
N HIS A 299 9.01 6.78 0.66
CA HIS A 299 7.84 6.17 1.27
C HIS A 299 7.52 4.87 0.53
N THR A 300 7.75 3.74 1.18
CA THR A 300 7.42 2.39 0.68
C THR A 300 6.05 1.93 1.16
N HIS A 301 5.56 0.79 0.64
CA HIS A 301 4.22 0.28 0.87
C HIS A 301 4.20 -1.25 1.07
N VAL A 302 4.53 -1.69 2.27
CA VAL A 302 4.57 -3.10 2.70
C VAL A 302 3.42 -3.37 3.66
N ASN A 303 2.68 -4.46 3.41
CA ASN A 303 1.53 -4.87 4.22
C ASN A 303 1.71 -6.22 4.93
N HIS A 304 2.78 -6.97 4.66
CA HIS A 304 3.03 -8.23 5.35
C HIS A 304 4.54 -8.51 5.47
N ALA A 305 4.95 -9.14 6.57
CA ALA A 305 6.37 -9.39 6.89
C ALA A 305 7.08 -10.21 5.81
N ASN A 306 6.40 -11.17 5.18
CA ASN A 306 6.95 -11.97 4.07
C ASN A 306 7.46 -11.14 2.89
N SER A 307 6.93 -9.93 2.69
CA SER A 307 7.37 -9.03 1.63
C SER A 307 8.62 -8.23 1.99
N VAL A 308 9.15 -8.37 3.20
CA VAL A 308 10.42 -7.80 3.65
C VAL A 308 11.52 -8.86 3.47
N THR A 309 12.17 -8.87 2.32
CA THR A 309 13.24 -9.85 2.02
C THR A 309 14.63 -9.24 2.19
N PRO A 310 15.71 -10.05 2.23
CA PRO A 310 17.08 -9.55 2.21
C PRO A 310 17.34 -8.57 1.05
N LEU A 311 16.75 -8.82 -0.13
CA LEU A 311 16.92 -7.94 -1.28
C LEU A 311 16.24 -6.57 -1.09
N VAL A 312 15.15 -6.51 -0.33
CA VAL A 312 14.50 -5.25 0.09
C VAL A 312 15.40 -4.49 1.08
N ALA A 313 16.05 -5.19 2.01
CA ALA A 313 17.02 -4.59 2.91
C ALA A 313 18.26 -4.05 2.16
N ASP A 314 18.76 -4.79 1.17
CA ASP A 314 19.85 -4.36 0.29
C ASP A 314 19.49 -3.09 -0.48
N ALA A 315 18.30 -3.06 -1.09
CA ALA A 315 17.79 -1.88 -1.80
C ALA A 315 17.65 -0.67 -0.86
N THR A 316 17.15 -0.89 0.36
CA THR A 316 16.99 0.18 1.36
C THR A 316 18.35 0.75 1.77
N ARG A 317 19.33 -0.12 2.03
CA ARG A 317 20.71 0.29 2.34
C ARG A 317 21.33 1.09 1.20
N ALA A 318 21.19 0.64 -0.05
CA ALA A 318 21.68 1.36 -1.22
C ALA A 318 21.08 2.78 -1.33
N MET A 319 19.81 2.96 -0.97
CA MET A 319 19.17 4.28 -0.96
C MET A 319 19.73 5.19 0.14
N PHE A 320 19.99 4.65 1.34
CA PHE A 320 20.66 5.40 2.40
C PHE A 320 22.09 5.79 2.00
N ASP A 321 22.85 4.87 1.41
CA ASP A 321 24.21 5.12 0.93
C ASP A 321 24.23 6.17 -0.19
N ALA A 322 23.22 6.19 -1.06
CA ALA A 322 23.01 7.23 -2.06
C ALA A 322 22.59 8.58 -1.44
N GLY A 323 22.32 8.65 -0.14
CA GLY A 323 22.06 9.90 0.58
C GLY A 323 20.59 10.25 0.79
N VAL A 324 19.66 9.31 0.55
CA VAL A 324 18.27 9.44 1.01
C VAL A 324 18.27 9.55 2.53
N ARG A 325 17.51 10.49 3.08
CA ARG A 325 17.50 10.78 4.52
C ARG A 325 16.76 9.70 5.31
N ASP A 326 15.61 9.27 4.82
CA ASP A 326 14.72 8.34 5.51
C ASP A 326 14.01 7.42 4.51
N VAL A 327 13.83 6.16 4.90
CA VAL A 327 12.91 5.22 4.24
C VAL A 327 11.81 4.85 5.23
N ARG A 328 10.55 5.06 4.83
CA ARG A 328 9.38 4.96 5.71
C ARG A 328 8.31 4.08 5.09
N ASN A 329 7.71 3.18 5.86
CA ASN A 329 6.61 2.35 5.41
C ASN A 329 5.27 3.03 5.65
N GLN A 330 4.47 3.11 4.61
CA GLN A 330 3.06 3.47 4.65
C GLN A 330 2.27 2.24 4.24
N GLY A 331 1.79 1.43 5.17
CA GLY A 331 0.94 0.27 4.90
C GLY A 331 -0.55 0.59 4.95
N VAL A 332 -1.39 -0.40 4.67
CA VAL A 332 -2.84 -0.38 4.86
C VAL A 332 -3.21 -1.56 5.76
N LEU A 333 -4.11 -1.33 6.72
CA LEU A 333 -4.76 -2.37 7.50
C LEU A 333 -5.76 -3.10 6.60
N LEU A 334 -5.52 -4.40 6.44
CA LEU A 334 -6.32 -5.27 5.59
C LEU A 334 -6.70 -6.50 6.42
N GLU A 335 -8.00 -6.68 6.62
CA GLU A 335 -8.58 -7.85 7.28
C GLU A 335 -8.03 -9.13 6.65
N GLY A 336 -7.53 -10.03 7.49
CA GLY A 336 -6.95 -11.29 7.05
C GLY A 336 -5.59 -11.20 6.33
N VAL A 337 -4.92 -10.05 6.43
CA VAL A 337 -3.52 -9.85 6.01
C VAL A 337 -2.67 -9.38 7.19
N ASN A 338 -3.05 -8.27 7.82
CA ASN A 338 -2.26 -7.62 8.88
C ASN A 338 -3.10 -6.85 9.91
N ALA A 339 -4.43 -7.01 9.89
CA ALA A 339 -5.34 -6.33 10.81
C ALA A 339 -5.46 -7.01 12.18
N ASP A 340 -4.35 -7.59 12.66
CA ASP A 340 -4.20 -8.18 13.99
C ASP A 340 -2.85 -7.76 14.57
N SER A 341 -2.74 -7.78 15.90
CA SER A 341 -1.57 -7.24 16.59
C SER A 341 -0.30 -8.05 16.30
N HIS A 342 -0.39 -9.36 16.12
CA HIS A 342 0.78 -10.21 15.88
C HIS A 342 1.36 -9.95 14.49
N SER A 343 0.56 -10.09 13.43
CA SER A 343 1.04 -9.87 12.06
C SER A 343 1.51 -8.43 11.84
N LEU A 344 0.86 -7.45 12.49
CA LEU A 344 1.27 -6.06 12.38
C LEU A 344 2.57 -5.76 13.13
N LEU A 345 2.76 -6.33 14.32
CA LEU A 345 4.03 -6.21 15.07
C LEU A 345 5.16 -6.92 14.34
N ASP A 346 4.94 -8.14 13.84
CA ASP A 346 5.93 -8.89 13.05
C ASP A 346 6.37 -8.11 11.82
N LEU A 347 5.42 -7.49 11.10
CA LEU A 347 5.71 -6.59 10.01
C LEU A 347 6.56 -5.38 10.47
N CYS A 348 6.18 -4.74 11.58
CA CYS A 348 6.92 -3.59 12.10
C CYS A 348 8.37 -3.94 12.48
N PHE A 349 8.59 -5.07 13.14
CA PHE A 349 9.93 -5.54 13.50
C PHE A 349 10.73 -5.95 12.27
N ALA A 350 10.14 -6.66 11.30
CA ALA A 350 10.81 -6.99 10.04
C ALA A 350 11.27 -5.73 9.29
N LEU A 351 10.40 -4.70 9.22
CA LEU A 351 10.73 -3.41 8.61
C LEU A 351 11.86 -2.71 9.36
N LEU A 352 11.71 -2.54 10.68
CA LEU A 352 12.62 -1.75 11.50
C LEU A 352 13.99 -2.42 11.62
N ASP A 353 14.02 -3.68 12.06
CA ASP A 353 15.24 -4.38 12.46
C ASP A 353 15.92 -5.07 11.27
N GLY A 354 15.11 -5.58 10.33
CA GLY A 354 15.61 -6.33 9.18
C GLY A 354 16.00 -5.43 7.99
N ALA A 355 15.22 -4.39 7.72
CA ALA A 355 15.38 -3.57 6.51
C ALA A 355 15.71 -2.10 6.79
N GLN A 356 15.77 -1.65 8.06
CA GLN A 356 15.98 -0.25 8.44
C GLN A 356 14.90 0.70 7.87
N ILE A 357 13.68 0.19 7.69
CA ILE A 357 12.53 0.93 7.21
C ILE A 357 11.68 1.34 8.41
N MET A 358 11.42 2.64 8.56
CA MET A 358 10.59 3.16 9.66
C MET A 358 9.12 2.75 9.48
N PRO A 359 8.48 2.01 10.41
CA PRO A 359 7.04 1.81 10.41
C PRO A 359 6.35 3.14 10.68
N TYR A 360 5.87 3.81 9.64
CA TYR A 360 5.43 5.21 9.75
C TYR A 360 3.91 5.31 9.89
N TYR A 361 3.17 4.80 8.91
CA TYR A 361 1.70 4.81 8.92
C TYR A 361 1.12 3.46 8.52
N PHE A 362 -0.02 3.13 9.12
CA PHE A 362 -0.96 2.17 8.57
C PHE A 362 -2.30 2.86 8.36
N TYR A 363 -2.76 2.93 7.11
CA TYR A 363 -4.06 3.49 6.78
C TYR A 363 -5.15 2.45 6.99
N MET A 364 -6.32 2.84 7.47
CA MET A 364 -7.53 2.08 7.24
C MET A 364 -7.75 1.95 5.72
N CYS A 365 -8.25 0.80 5.27
CA CYS A 365 -8.55 0.60 3.85
C CYS A 365 -9.68 1.55 3.41
N ASP A 366 -9.40 2.35 2.37
CA ASP A 366 -10.31 3.37 1.87
C ASP A 366 -11.61 2.77 1.31
N MET A 367 -12.67 3.59 1.30
CA MET A 367 -14.00 3.27 0.81
C MET A 367 -14.07 3.24 -0.73
N ILE A 368 -13.28 2.38 -1.35
CA ILE A 368 -13.30 2.12 -2.79
C ILE A 368 -14.23 0.94 -3.12
N PRO A 369 -14.73 0.82 -4.36
CA PRO A 369 -15.55 -0.32 -4.76
C PRO A 369 -14.82 -1.66 -4.57
N ALA A 370 -15.57 -2.70 -4.18
CA ALA A 370 -15.14 -4.08 -4.02
C ALA A 370 -14.09 -4.33 -2.91
N SER A 371 -13.80 -3.37 -2.02
CA SER A 371 -12.79 -3.51 -0.96
C SER A 371 -13.32 -3.91 0.43
N GLU A 372 -14.63 -4.05 0.63
CA GLU A 372 -15.23 -4.22 1.97
C GLU A 372 -14.65 -5.39 2.78
N HIS A 373 -14.31 -6.48 2.11
CA HIS A 373 -13.70 -7.67 2.73
C HIS A 373 -12.32 -7.42 3.38
N TRP A 374 -11.64 -6.32 3.06
CA TRP A 374 -10.40 -5.92 3.74
C TRP A 374 -10.59 -4.84 4.80
N ARG A 375 -11.72 -4.13 4.78
CA ARG A 375 -11.91 -2.96 5.64
C ARG A 375 -12.18 -3.41 7.07
N VAL A 376 -11.72 -2.60 8.01
CA VAL A 376 -11.96 -2.75 9.45
C VAL A 376 -12.68 -1.52 10.01
N SER A 377 -13.37 -1.69 11.14
CA SER A 377 -14.03 -0.59 11.83
C SER A 377 -13.01 0.37 12.47
N VAL A 378 -13.41 1.64 12.70
CA VAL A 378 -12.60 2.58 13.48
C VAL A 378 -12.36 2.03 14.90
N ALA A 379 -13.34 1.35 15.51
CA ALA A 379 -13.17 0.73 16.83
C ALA A 379 -12.08 -0.35 16.83
N ASP A 380 -12.03 -1.21 15.83
CA ASP A 380 -10.99 -2.23 15.70
C ASP A 380 -9.62 -1.62 15.44
N ALA A 381 -9.54 -0.58 14.62
CA ALA A 381 -8.31 0.14 14.39
C ALA A 381 -7.77 0.81 15.68
N GLN A 382 -8.66 1.37 16.51
CA GLN A 382 -8.31 1.92 17.83
C GLN A 382 -7.82 0.84 18.80
N ARG A 383 -8.49 -0.32 18.83
CA ARG A 383 -8.08 -1.48 19.62
C ARG A 383 -6.70 -1.97 19.18
N LEU A 384 -6.49 -2.14 17.88
CA LEU A 384 -5.22 -2.57 17.31
C LEU A 384 -4.08 -1.60 17.66
N GLN A 385 -4.31 -0.28 17.57
CA GLN A 385 -3.31 0.70 18.01
C GLN A 385 -2.94 0.51 19.48
N HIS A 386 -3.92 0.27 20.36
CA HIS A 386 -3.71 0.01 21.78
C HIS A 386 -2.90 -1.27 22.00
N ASP A 387 -3.28 -2.36 21.34
CA ASP A 387 -2.64 -3.68 21.46
C ASP A 387 -1.16 -3.66 21.02
N MET A 388 -0.76 -2.71 20.17
CA MET A 388 0.64 -2.52 19.75
C MET A 388 1.47 -1.66 20.70
N MET A 389 0.83 -0.84 21.56
CA MET A 389 1.55 0.13 22.38
C MET A 389 2.48 -0.58 23.38
N GLY A 390 3.74 -0.15 23.45
CA GLY A 390 4.72 -0.66 24.40
C GLY A 390 5.69 -1.70 23.84
N TYR A 391 5.41 -2.28 22.66
CA TYR A 391 6.30 -3.26 22.02
C TYR A 391 7.43 -2.61 21.20
N LEU A 392 7.13 -1.53 20.48
CA LEU A 392 8.09 -0.83 19.62
C LEU A 392 8.71 0.38 20.35
N PRO A 393 9.94 0.80 19.99
CA PRO A 393 10.47 2.09 20.39
C PRO A 393 9.50 3.22 19.97
N GLY A 394 9.37 4.26 20.79
CA GLY A 394 8.37 5.31 20.57
C GLY A 394 8.49 6.04 19.22
N PHE A 395 9.69 6.12 18.64
CA PHE A 395 9.89 6.72 17.31
C PHE A 395 9.46 5.81 16.15
N ALA A 396 9.39 4.49 16.39
CA ALA A 396 9.07 3.45 15.41
C ALA A 396 7.68 2.82 15.63
N THR A 397 6.95 3.27 16.67
CA THR A 397 5.55 2.91 16.84
C THR A 397 4.73 3.58 15.73
N PRO A 398 4.15 2.82 14.79
CA PRO A 398 3.43 3.41 13.67
C PRO A 398 2.13 4.06 14.17
N ARG A 399 1.66 5.05 13.41
CA ARG A 399 0.33 5.64 13.65
C ARG A 399 -0.68 4.99 12.74
N ILE A 400 -1.78 4.52 13.31
CA ILE A 400 -2.95 4.05 12.56
C ILE A 400 -3.83 5.25 12.18
N LEU A 401 -4.11 5.37 10.89
CA LEU A 401 -4.75 6.54 10.30
C LEU A 401 -6.05 6.21 9.60
N CYS A 402 -7.04 7.09 9.72
CA CYS A 402 -8.15 7.18 8.78
C CYS A 402 -7.88 8.36 7.82
N ASP A 403 -7.94 8.14 6.50
CA ASP A 403 -7.90 9.23 5.53
C ASP A 403 -9.33 9.67 5.20
N VAL A 404 -9.81 10.69 5.89
CA VAL A 404 -11.21 11.08 5.86
C VAL A 404 -11.45 12.05 4.70
N PRO A 405 -12.45 11.82 3.81
CA PRO A 405 -12.74 12.71 2.68
C PRO A 405 -12.80 14.19 3.08
N PHE A 406 -12.15 15.07 2.30
CA PHE A 406 -11.97 16.51 2.58
C PHE A 406 -11.22 16.89 3.88
N VAL A 407 -11.11 16.00 4.87
CA VAL A 407 -10.41 16.25 6.13
C VAL A 407 -8.95 15.90 6.03
N GLY A 408 -8.60 14.77 5.43
CA GLY A 408 -7.23 14.28 5.38
C GLY A 408 -6.94 13.22 6.42
N LYS A 409 -5.65 12.88 6.50
CA LYS A 409 -5.08 11.88 7.38
C LYS A 409 -5.27 12.32 8.83
N ARG A 410 -5.99 11.52 9.61
CA ARG A 410 -6.22 11.69 11.05
C ARG A 410 -5.88 10.40 11.78
N TRP A 411 -5.34 10.52 12.98
CA TRP A 411 -5.12 9.33 13.80
C TRP A 411 -6.48 8.80 14.24
N VAL A 412 -6.64 7.49 14.33
CA VAL A 412 -7.95 6.88 14.61
C VAL A 412 -8.57 7.31 15.94
N HIS A 413 -7.78 7.85 16.87
CA HIS A 413 -8.24 8.41 18.15
C HIS A 413 -8.65 9.90 18.11
N GLN A 414 -8.53 10.58 16.96
CA GLN A 414 -8.81 12.03 16.81
C GLN A 414 -10.20 12.34 16.23
N LEU A 415 -11.11 11.37 16.24
CA LEU A 415 -12.50 11.60 15.88
C LEU A 415 -13.18 12.53 16.90
N ALA A 416 -14.17 13.28 16.45
CA ALA A 416 -14.98 14.17 17.28
C ALA A 416 -16.14 13.43 17.96
N ASP A 417 -16.69 12.41 17.30
CA ASP A 417 -17.84 11.64 17.77
C ASP A 417 -17.96 10.33 16.98
N TYR A 418 -18.63 9.31 17.52
CA TYR A 418 -18.73 8.00 16.90
C TYR A 418 -20.02 7.26 17.30
N ASP A 419 -20.92 7.14 16.33
CA ASP A 419 -22.08 6.25 16.42
C ASP A 419 -21.64 4.82 16.07
N ARG A 420 -21.38 4.01 17.09
CA ARG A 420 -20.92 2.62 16.94
C ARG A 420 -22.03 1.67 16.47
N ASP A 421 -23.29 2.02 16.71
CA ASP A 421 -24.40 1.18 16.27
C ASP A 421 -24.52 1.28 14.75
N ARG A 422 -24.41 2.49 14.19
CA ARG A 422 -24.49 2.71 12.73
C ARG A 422 -23.15 2.69 12.00
N GLY A 423 -22.04 2.67 12.73
CA GLY A 423 -20.70 2.71 12.16
C GLY A 423 -20.33 4.08 11.58
N ILE A 424 -20.85 5.18 12.13
CA ILE A 424 -20.61 6.52 11.60
C ILE A 424 -19.68 7.27 12.53
N SER A 425 -18.44 7.49 12.07
CA SER A 425 -17.45 8.32 12.76
C SER A 425 -17.44 9.73 12.19
N TYR A 426 -17.30 10.72 13.06
CA TYR A 426 -17.34 12.13 12.68
C TYR A 426 -16.03 12.83 12.98
N TRP A 427 -15.56 13.62 12.03
CA TRP A 427 -14.23 14.21 12.03
C TRP A 427 -14.29 15.71 11.76
N THR A 428 -13.31 16.43 12.28
CA THR A 428 -13.17 17.88 12.08
C THR A 428 -11.76 18.22 11.58
N LYS A 429 -11.59 19.46 11.12
CA LYS A 429 -10.31 19.97 10.63
C LYS A 429 -10.12 21.44 10.97
N ASN A 430 -8.86 21.83 11.02
CA ASN A 430 -8.41 23.19 11.33
C ASN A 430 -7.80 23.91 10.11
N TYR A 431 -8.06 23.41 8.90
CA TYR A 431 -7.62 24.03 7.65
C TYR A 431 -8.65 23.82 6.55
N ARG A 432 -8.56 24.67 5.51
CA ARG A 432 -9.35 24.55 4.29
C ARG A 432 -8.55 23.81 3.22
N THR A 433 -9.24 23.02 2.40
CA THR A 433 -8.67 22.51 1.14
C THR A 433 -8.70 23.61 0.08
N SER A 434 -8.09 23.38 -1.07
CA SER A 434 -8.14 24.32 -2.21
C SER A 434 -9.58 24.65 -2.64
N ILE A 435 -10.43 23.63 -2.70
CA ILE A 435 -11.84 23.72 -3.13
C ILE A 435 -12.78 24.31 -2.07
N GLU A 436 -12.39 24.31 -0.80
CA GLU A 436 -13.18 24.90 0.30
C GLU A 436 -12.65 26.28 0.73
N SER A 437 -11.77 26.89 -0.05
CA SER A 437 -11.10 28.15 0.33
C SER A 437 -12.09 29.28 0.66
N THR A 438 -13.24 29.31 0.00
CA THR A 438 -14.32 30.30 0.17
C THR A 438 -15.48 29.83 1.06
N ASP A 439 -15.48 28.57 1.51
CA ASP A 439 -16.55 28.02 2.34
C ASP A 439 -16.40 28.49 3.81
N PRO A 440 -17.35 29.30 4.34
CA PRO A 440 -17.27 29.80 5.71
C PRO A 440 -17.46 28.70 6.76
N GLU A 441 -18.11 27.59 6.41
CA GLU A 441 -18.45 26.49 7.31
C GLU A 441 -17.41 25.35 7.28
N ALA A 442 -16.45 25.36 6.34
CA ALA A 442 -15.48 24.28 6.16
C ALA A 442 -14.67 23.91 7.42
N LEU A 443 -14.52 24.85 8.37
CA LEU A 443 -13.81 24.62 9.63
C LEU A 443 -14.72 24.16 10.77
N ALA A 444 -16.04 24.33 10.64
CA ALA A 444 -17.04 23.95 11.63
C ALA A 444 -17.81 22.66 11.26
N ARG A 445 -17.74 22.25 9.98
CA ARG A 445 -18.41 21.04 9.46
C ARG A 445 -17.85 19.77 10.12
N ARG A 446 -18.76 18.84 10.43
CA ARG A 446 -18.43 17.44 10.73
C ARG A 446 -18.41 16.65 9.43
N TYR A 447 -17.35 15.88 9.23
CA TYR A 447 -17.19 15.01 8.07
C TYR A 447 -17.33 13.57 8.51
N GLU A 448 -18.08 12.79 7.76
CA GLU A 448 -18.41 11.41 8.09
C GLU A 448 -17.42 10.44 7.46
N TYR A 449 -17.16 9.34 8.16
CA TYR A 449 -16.52 8.14 7.62
C TYR A 449 -17.26 6.92 8.17
N TYR A 450 -17.49 5.93 7.31
CA TYR A 450 -18.41 4.84 7.56
C TYR A 450 -17.66 3.52 7.70
N ASP A 451 -17.92 2.79 8.76
CA ASP A 451 -17.36 1.46 8.99
C ASP A 451 -17.97 0.41 8.05
N PRO A 452 -17.32 -0.76 7.90
CA PRO A 452 -17.89 -1.88 7.17
C PRO A 452 -19.19 -2.37 7.82
N ILE A 453 -20.25 -2.50 7.03
CA ILE A 453 -21.59 -2.85 7.54
C ILE A 453 -21.56 -4.17 8.34
N HIS A 454 -20.78 -5.14 7.89
CA HIS A 454 -20.69 -6.46 8.53
C HIS A 454 -20.05 -6.44 9.93
N THR A 455 -19.35 -5.36 10.30
CA THR A 455 -18.77 -5.18 11.64
C THR A 455 -19.75 -4.57 12.65
N LEU A 456 -20.91 -4.10 12.18
CA LEU A 456 -21.90 -3.42 13.00
C LEU A 456 -22.77 -4.42 13.78
N PRO A 457 -23.36 -4.01 14.92
CA PRO A 457 -24.41 -4.80 15.56
C PRO A 457 -25.61 -4.99 14.63
N GLU A 458 -26.47 -5.95 14.95
CA GLU A 458 -27.64 -6.30 14.13
C GLU A 458 -28.54 -5.08 13.85
N SER A 459 -28.73 -4.20 14.84
CA SER A 459 -29.48 -2.94 14.69
C SER A 459 -28.89 -2.03 13.62
N GLY A 460 -27.56 -1.92 13.54
CA GLY A 460 -26.84 -1.16 12.53
C GLY A 460 -26.96 -1.76 11.14
N GLN A 461 -26.81 -3.08 11.04
CA GLN A 461 -26.97 -3.80 9.77
C GLN A 461 -28.39 -3.65 9.22
N GLN A 462 -29.42 -3.76 10.07
CA GLN A 462 -30.81 -3.52 9.70
C GLN A 462 -31.03 -2.07 9.25
N TRP A 463 -30.47 -1.10 9.97
CA TRP A 463 -30.56 0.31 9.58
C TRP A 463 -30.00 0.56 8.17
N TRP A 464 -28.81 0.02 7.86
CA TRP A 464 -28.24 0.14 6.52
C TRP A 464 -29.05 -0.60 5.46
N ALA A 465 -29.60 -1.79 5.76
CA ALA A 465 -30.46 -2.51 4.83
C ALA A 465 -31.71 -1.69 4.43
N GLU A 466 -32.26 -0.91 5.37
CA GLU A 466 -33.44 -0.05 5.15
C GLU A 466 -33.09 1.28 4.44
N HIS A 467 -31.90 1.85 4.68
CA HIS A 467 -31.56 3.22 4.25
C HIS A 467 -30.58 3.26 3.05
N ALA A 468 -29.81 2.21 2.80
CA ALA A 468 -28.84 2.16 1.70
C ALA A 468 -29.51 2.27 0.32
N LEU A 469 -30.72 1.70 0.17
CA LEU A 469 -31.45 1.66 -1.10
C LEU A 469 -32.04 3.02 -1.52
N THR A 470 -31.98 4.04 -0.66
CA THR A 470 -32.46 5.39 -0.97
C THR A 470 -31.39 6.32 -1.55
N HIS A 471 -30.13 5.90 -1.57
CA HIS A 471 -29.05 6.62 -2.23
C HIS A 471 -28.72 5.91 -3.55
N PRO A 472 -28.89 6.55 -4.72
CA PRO A 472 -28.49 5.92 -5.97
C PRO A 472 -26.99 5.67 -5.93
N THR A 473 -26.60 4.42 -6.22
CA THR A 473 -25.21 4.06 -6.49
C THR A 473 -24.69 4.97 -7.62
N PRO A 474 -23.53 5.64 -7.45
CA PRO A 474 -22.96 6.49 -8.50
C PRO A 474 -22.65 5.73 -9.80
#